data_AF-A0A7D5GC39-F1
#
_entry.id   AF-A0A7D5GC39-F1
#
_cell.length_a   1.000
_cell.length_b   1.000
_cell.length_c   1.000
_cell.angle_alpha   90.00
_cell.angle_beta   90.00
_cell.angle_gamma   90.00
#
_symmetry.space_group_name_H-M   'P 1'
#
loop_
_entity.id
_entity.type
_entity.pdbx_description
1 polymer ?
#
loop_
_entity_poly.entity_id
_entity_poly.type
_entity_poly.pdbx_seq_one_letter_code
_entity_poly.pdbx_strand_id
1 'polypeptide(L)'
;MPQERCLERRRFLARVGAAGLAGTTGVRAAGRAAATGFAGSVESDDPFDPTVHAFGFRNWSTRSELFPDHAHDAVTRDEVRRTVERNWTGPLFALASGPTATSLPDSLVEAVSTQVYVSVNQLSATNGHCYGMCFAAQSYYERPDRIPLDRESASAFAGPTEPFDDGAEPVADEIDLYQTAQLLDVEAWLGRRALVRPSAIDYGRELEAVKHAVDADGTASVTLLAGTSRLYHQVLVYDYRRRGGGTDLLVYDPNYGARTYRTDAGREARRIRVSTADSPTTVSYDGYDGFVANRADRRIRLRTDPDDDSGSNGGGRGLFPMLAVTMRSPAGSLSVLDPEGRPVSRDRAAFMNEDAAGGAALRYRYGAEPGDYRIVVTAAKDTPYTLDVRSAGLDGELLSTSREGHLDAGEARTFRASISDPGDGELSATGEGPLDDLGPSTLAALVGGAAVGLGGAVTACRRRGGFER
;
A
#
# COMPACT_ATOMS: atom_id res chain seq x y z
N MET A 1 6.83 -31.51 -4.80
CA MET A 1 5.68 -30.57 -4.76
C MET A 1 6.06 -29.09 -5.01
N PRO A 2 6.76 -28.71 -6.10
CA PRO A 2 6.91 -27.30 -6.51
C PRO A 2 6.03 -26.87 -7.71
N GLN A 3 5.26 -27.79 -8.33
CA GLN A 3 4.44 -27.48 -9.51
C GLN A 3 3.04 -26.93 -9.18
N GLU A 4 2.46 -27.25 -8.02
CA GLU A 4 1.13 -26.77 -7.60
C GLU A 4 1.14 -25.27 -7.27
N ARG A 5 2.14 -24.79 -6.53
CA ARG A 5 2.35 -23.35 -6.24
C ARG A 5 2.55 -22.48 -7.49
N CYS A 6 2.97 -23.08 -8.61
CA CYS A 6 3.16 -22.36 -9.87
C CYS A 6 1.84 -22.14 -10.64
N LEU A 7 0.82 -22.96 -10.36
CA LEU A 7 -0.52 -22.86 -10.96
C LEU A 7 -1.40 -21.83 -10.22
N GLU A 8 -1.29 -21.75 -8.89
CA GLU A 8 -1.99 -20.76 -8.05
C GLU A 8 -1.55 -19.32 -8.38
N ARG A 9 -0.23 -19.09 -8.50
CA ARG A 9 0.35 -17.81 -8.96
C ARG A 9 -0.20 -17.32 -10.30
N ARG A 10 -0.35 -18.23 -11.27
CA ARG A 10 -0.89 -17.89 -12.60
C ARG A 10 -2.38 -17.52 -12.52
N ARG A 11 -3.15 -18.12 -11.61
CA ARG A 11 -4.57 -17.80 -11.41
C ARG A 11 -4.76 -16.46 -10.72
N PHE A 12 -3.98 -16.16 -9.68
CA PHE A 12 -4.04 -14.89 -8.95
C PHE A 12 -3.83 -13.68 -9.87
N LEU A 13 -2.77 -13.69 -10.68
CA LEU A 13 -2.47 -12.59 -11.60
C LEU A 13 -3.27 -12.62 -12.89
N ALA A 14 -3.77 -13.79 -13.32
CA ALA A 14 -4.80 -13.83 -14.35
C ALA A 14 -6.10 -13.20 -13.85
N ARG A 15 -6.46 -13.32 -12.56
CA ARG A 15 -7.65 -12.66 -11.98
C ARG A 15 -7.43 -11.14 -11.86
N VAL A 16 -6.29 -10.68 -11.32
CA VAL A 16 -5.95 -9.23 -11.25
C VAL A 16 -5.73 -8.60 -12.63
N GLY A 17 -5.16 -9.35 -13.58
CA GLY A 17 -4.88 -8.89 -14.94
C GLY A 17 -6.06 -9.01 -15.92
N ALA A 18 -6.94 -10.00 -15.76
CA ALA A 18 -8.14 -10.15 -16.59
C ALA A 18 -9.29 -9.22 -16.17
N ALA A 19 -9.33 -8.83 -14.90
CA ALA A 19 -10.16 -7.72 -14.40
C ALA A 19 -9.96 -6.42 -15.21
N GLY A 20 -8.78 -6.20 -15.79
CA GLY A 20 -8.48 -5.06 -16.67
C GLY A 20 -8.70 -5.30 -18.18
N LEU A 21 -9.06 -6.51 -18.62
CA LEU A 21 -9.10 -6.91 -20.04
C LEU A 21 -10.52 -7.08 -20.63
N ALA A 22 -11.59 -6.97 -19.83
CA ALA A 22 -12.96 -7.15 -20.34
C ALA A 22 -13.52 -5.92 -21.09
N GLY A 23 -12.70 -4.91 -21.36
CA GLY A 23 -12.99 -3.85 -22.31
C GLY A 23 -12.56 -4.24 -23.72
N THR A 24 -13.51 -4.75 -24.51
CA THR A 24 -13.48 -4.94 -25.97
C THR A 24 -12.88 -6.26 -26.51
N THR A 25 -13.78 -7.04 -27.15
CA THR A 25 -13.58 -8.25 -27.99
C THR A 25 -13.39 -9.58 -27.28
N GLY A 26 -14.30 -10.51 -27.59
CA GLY A 26 -14.59 -11.69 -26.77
C GLY A 26 -13.73 -12.92 -27.04
N VAL A 27 -13.73 -13.81 -26.06
CA VAL A 27 -13.32 -15.21 -26.21
C VAL A 27 -14.38 -16.09 -25.56
N ARG A 28 -15.04 -16.89 -26.39
CA ARG A 28 -15.87 -18.03 -25.99
C ARG A 28 -14.95 -19.21 -25.64
N ALA A 29 -15.42 -20.00 -24.67
CA ALA A 29 -15.07 -21.40 -24.36
C ALA A 29 -13.82 -21.65 -23.48
N ALA A 30 -14.07 -22.07 -22.24
CA ALA A 30 -14.08 -23.49 -21.85
C ALA A 30 -14.52 -23.63 -20.37
N GLY A 31 -15.59 -24.41 -20.13
CA GLY A 31 -16.06 -24.71 -18.76
C GLY A 31 -17.57 -24.73 -18.60
N ARG A 32 -18.28 -25.49 -19.45
CA ARG A 32 -19.72 -25.72 -19.31
C ARG A 32 -19.92 -27.04 -18.57
N ALA A 33 -20.16 -26.98 -17.26
CA ALA A 33 -20.85 -28.02 -16.50
C ALA A 33 -21.56 -27.39 -15.29
N ALA A 34 -22.90 -27.34 -15.37
CA ALA A 34 -23.87 -27.11 -14.30
C ALA A 34 -23.83 -25.79 -13.51
N ALA A 35 -24.38 -24.72 -14.09
CA ALA A 35 -25.05 -23.65 -13.34
C ALA A 35 -26.18 -23.07 -14.21
N THR A 36 -27.23 -23.85 -14.44
CA THR A 36 -28.48 -23.34 -15.01
C THR A 36 -29.38 -22.89 -13.87
N GLY A 37 -29.42 -21.58 -13.65
CA GLY A 37 -30.44 -20.91 -12.84
C GLY A 37 -29.86 -20.24 -11.59
N PHE A 38 -29.47 -18.98 -11.70
CA PHE A 38 -29.62 -17.94 -10.66
C PHE A 38 -29.18 -16.60 -11.29
N ALA A 39 -30.04 -16.06 -12.16
CA ALA A 39 -30.01 -14.66 -12.54
C ALA A 39 -31.14 -13.98 -11.76
N GLY A 40 -30.88 -13.79 -10.47
CA GLY A 40 -31.71 -13.02 -9.56
C GLY A 40 -30.76 -12.43 -8.55
N SER A 41 -30.44 -11.15 -8.71
CA SER A 41 -29.85 -10.35 -7.64
C SER A 41 -30.83 -10.42 -6.47
N VAL A 42 -30.52 -11.24 -5.48
CA VAL A 42 -31.19 -11.13 -4.18
C VAL A 42 -30.62 -9.85 -3.59
N GLU A 43 -31.33 -8.73 -3.80
CA GLU A 43 -31.20 -7.58 -2.92
C GLU A 43 -31.58 -8.09 -1.52
N SER A 44 -30.56 -8.43 -0.73
CA SER A 44 -30.72 -8.59 0.70
C SER A 44 -31.09 -7.21 1.24
N ASP A 45 -32.37 -6.98 1.54
CA ASP A 45 -32.86 -5.76 2.19
C ASP A 45 -32.25 -5.57 3.61
N ASP A 46 -31.57 -6.59 4.13
CA ASP A 46 -30.93 -6.53 5.45
C ASP A 46 -29.62 -5.73 5.39
N PRO A 47 -29.43 -4.73 6.28
CA PRO A 47 -28.20 -3.94 6.35
C PRO A 47 -27.00 -4.81 6.77
N PHE A 48 -25.79 -4.34 6.49
CA PHE A 48 -24.57 -5.02 6.94
C PHE A 48 -24.54 -5.13 8.47
N ASP A 49 -24.75 -6.34 9.00
CA ASP A 49 -24.53 -6.64 10.42
C ASP A 49 -23.15 -7.29 10.65
N PRO A 50 -22.21 -6.63 11.37
CA PRO A 50 -20.92 -7.21 11.70
C PRO A 50 -21.00 -8.45 12.61
N THR A 51 -22.15 -8.84 13.17
CA THR A 51 -22.25 -10.14 13.85
C THR A 51 -22.41 -11.33 12.91
N VAL A 52 -22.83 -11.05 11.67
CA VAL A 52 -23.07 -12.02 10.59
C VAL A 52 -22.00 -11.87 9.51
N HIS A 53 -21.80 -10.65 9.00
CA HIS A 53 -21.00 -10.39 7.80
C HIS A 53 -19.52 -10.09 8.06
N ALA A 54 -19.12 -9.83 9.31
CA ALA A 54 -17.70 -9.73 9.65
C ALA A 54 -17.09 -11.13 9.86
N PHE A 55 -15.79 -11.26 9.66
CA PHE A 55 -15.08 -12.50 9.95
C PHE A 55 -15.14 -12.89 11.43
N GLY A 56 -15.23 -14.19 11.71
CA GLY A 56 -15.18 -14.74 13.07
C GLY A 56 -13.81 -14.57 13.75
N PHE A 57 -12.76 -14.34 12.97
CA PHE A 57 -11.39 -14.13 13.40
C PHE A 57 -10.94 -12.67 13.24
N ARG A 58 -9.83 -12.32 13.90
CA ARG A 58 -9.23 -10.98 13.83
C ARG A 58 -8.15 -10.88 12.76
N ASN A 59 -7.90 -9.65 12.34
CA ASN A 59 -6.78 -9.25 11.50
C ASN A 59 -5.47 -9.85 11.99
N TRP A 60 -4.64 -10.23 11.02
CA TRP A 60 -3.35 -10.85 11.24
C TRP A 60 -2.30 -10.21 10.35
N SER A 61 -1.04 -10.42 10.72
CA SER A 61 0.11 -10.06 9.91
C SER A 61 0.91 -11.33 9.59
N THR A 62 1.87 -11.21 8.67
CA THR A 62 2.82 -12.30 8.35
C THR A 62 3.74 -12.69 9.50
N ARG A 63 3.72 -11.94 10.61
CA ARG A 63 4.44 -12.25 11.86
C ARG A 63 3.48 -12.63 13.00
N SER A 64 2.21 -12.81 12.71
CA SER A 64 1.21 -13.19 13.71
C SER A 64 1.48 -14.63 14.18
N GLU A 65 1.74 -14.79 15.47
CA GLU A 65 1.81 -16.11 16.11
C GLU A 65 0.47 -16.86 16.07
N LEU A 66 -0.63 -16.17 15.77
CA LEU A 66 -1.97 -16.77 15.73
C LEU A 66 -2.20 -17.60 14.47
N PHE A 67 -1.59 -17.21 13.36
CA PHE A 67 -1.77 -17.84 12.05
C PHE A 67 -0.41 -17.94 11.33
N PRO A 68 0.53 -18.73 11.88
CA PRO A 68 1.91 -18.81 11.38
C PRO A 68 2.03 -19.44 10.00
N ASP A 69 1.01 -20.18 9.56
CA ASP A 69 1.04 -20.95 8.31
C ASP A 69 0.63 -20.15 7.07
N HIS A 70 0.17 -18.90 7.23
CA HIS A 70 -0.26 -18.06 6.11
C HIS A 70 0.79 -16.99 5.75
N ALA A 71 1.50 -17.21 4.64
CA ALA A 71 2.45 -16.26 4.09
C ALA A 71 1.91 -15.69 2.77
N HIS A 72 2.00 -14.37 2.62
CA HIS A 72 1.68 -13.68 1.36
C HIS A 72 2.51 -14.21 0.21
N ASP A 73 1.84 -14.45 -0.92
CA ASP A 73 2.51 -14.80 -2.17
C ASP A 73 3.34 -13.61 -2.68
N ALA A 74 4.64 -13.83 -2.82
CA ALA A 74 5.53 -12.83 -3.39
C ALA A 74 5.16 -12.56 -4.86
N VAL A 75 5.20 -11.29 -5.28
CA VAL A 75 5.06 -10.88 -6.68
C VAL A 75 6.43 -10.58 -7.28
N THR A 76 6.63 -10.86 -8.57
CA THR A 76 7.87 -10.53 -9.27
C THR A 76 7.88 -9.09 -9.77
N ARG A 77 9.07 -8.54 -10.04
CA ARG A 77 9.21 -7.19 -10.62
C ARG A 77 8.50 -7.06 -11.98
N ASP A 78 8.66 -8.07 -12.83
CA ASP A 78 8.07 -8.08 -14.18
C ASP A 78 6.54 -8.16 -14.14
N GLU A 79 5.97 -8.82 -13.12
CA GLU A 79 4.51 -8.83 -12.91
C GLU A 79 4.01 -7.44 -12.50
N VAL A 80 4.68 -6.79 -11.56
CA VAL A 80 4.31 -5.43 -11.12
C VAL A 80 4.47 -4.43 -12.26
N ARG A 81 5.60 -4.45 -12.98
CA ARG A 81 5.85 -3.55 -14.10
C ARG A 81 4.77 -3.68 -15.17
N ARG A 82 4.45 -4.92 -15.59
CA ARG A 82 3.39 -5.17 -16.58
C ARG A 82 2.03 -4.66 -16.11
N THR A 83 1.70 -4.81 -14.83
CA THR A 83 0.45 -4.29 -14.26
C THR A 83 0.40 -2.76 -14.33
N VAL A 84 1.49 -2.07 -13.96
CA VAL A 84 1.58 -0.60 -14.05
C VAL A 84 1.47 -0.15 -15.51
N GLU A 85 2.23 -0.74 -16.43
CA GLU A 85 2.19 -0.41 -17.86
C GLU A 85 0.80 -0.55 -18.46
N ARG A 86 0.08 -1.63 -18.12
CA ARG A 86 -1.23 -1.92 -18.72
C ARG A 86 -2.35 -1.12 -18.07
N ASN A 87 -2.38 -1.08 -16.74
CA ASN A 87 -3.57 -0.65 -16.02
C ASN A 87 -3.45 0.78 -15.47
N TRP A 88 -2.24 1.30 -15.32
CA TRP A 88 -2.02 2.62 -14.72
C TRP A 88 -1.81 3.69 -15.78
N THR A 89 -1.26 3.31 -16.95
CA THR A 89 -0.94 4.26 -18.01
C THR A 89 -2.14 5.13 -18.37
N GLY A 90 -3.32 4.56 -18.65
CA GLY A 90 -4.52 5.34 -18.96
C GLY A 90 -4.94 6.30 -17.85
N PRO A 91 -5.19 5.83 -16.61
CA PRO A 91 -5.60 6.69 -15.50
C PRO A 91 -4.55 7.74 -15.11
N LEU A 92 -3.26 7.41 -15.08
CA LEU A 92 -2.19 8.38 -14.81
C LEU A 92 -2.04 9.38 -15.95
N PHE A 93 -2.22 8.92 -17.20
CA PHE A 93 -2.23 9.80 -18.36
C PHE A 93 -3.40 10.79 -18.29
N ALA A 94 -4.58 10.37 -17.85
CA ALA A 94 -5.72 11.27 -17.65
C ALA A 94 -5.44 12.36 -16.58
N LEU A 95 -4.52 12.12 -15.65
CA LEU A 95 -4.05 13.13 -14.69
C LEU A 95 -3.06 14.12 -15.33
N ALA A 96 -2.32 13.69 -16.35
CA ALA A 96 -1.42 14.53 -17.13
C ALA A 96 -2.25 15.43 -18.04
N SER A 97 -2.45 16.69 -17.64
CA SER A 97 -3.32 17.62 -18.38
C SER A 97 -2.66 18.25 -19.61
N GLY A 98 -1.71 17.55 -20.21
CA GLY A 98 -0.94 17.99 -21.36
C GLY A 98 -1.42 17.34 -22.65
N PRO A 99 -1.69 18.11 -23.73
CA PRO A 99 -2.16 17.57 -25.01
C PRO A 99 -1.11 16.80 -25.84
N THR A 100 0.10 16.59 -25.31
CA THR A 100 1.27 16.14 -26.09
C THR A 100 1.86 14.80 -25.65
N ALA A 101 1.56 14.32 -24.44
CA ALA A 101 2.04 13.01 -24.04
C ALA A 101 1.27 11.93 -24.83
N THR A 102 1.93 10.84 -25.21
CA THR A 102 1.28 9.65 -25.82
C THR A 102 1.53 8.37 -25.02
N SER A 103 2.40 8.47 -24.02
CA SER A 103 2.77 7.42 -23.07
C SER A 103 3.37 8.06 -21.81
N LEU A 104 3.40 7.32 -20.71
CA LEU A 104 4.15 7.74 -19.52
C LEU A 104 5.66 7.54 -19.75
N PRO A 105 6.53 8.38 -19.17
CA PRO A 105 7.98 8.14 -19.24
C PRO A 105 8.36 6.77 -18.66
N ASP A 106 9.25 6.04 -19.32
CA ASP A 106 9.71 4.71 -18.86
C ASP A 106 10.32 4.75 -17.45
N SER A 107 11.03 5.82 -17.11
CA SER A 107 11.57 6.04 -15.77
C SER A 107 10.49 6.25 -14.73
N LEU A 108 9.34 6.84 -15.09
CA LEU A 108 8.20 6.96 -14.18
C LEU A 108 7.59 5.58 -13.93
N VAL A 109 7.36 4.82 -15.00
CA VAL A 109 6.87 3.44 -14.90
C VAL A 109 7.81 2.59 -14.04
N GLU A 110 9.12 2.68 -14.24
CA GLU A 110 10.11 1.99 -13.42
C GLU A 110 10.10 2.43 -11.95
N ALA A 111 10.07 3.74 -11.69
CA ALA A 111 10.08 4.27 -10.33
C ALA A 111 8.84 3.83 -9.54
N VAL A 112 7.67 3.93 -10.15
CA VAL A 112 6.39 3.48 -9.58
C VAL A 112 6.41 1.96 -9.40
N SER A 113 6.76 1.20 -10.43
CA SER A 113 6.78 -0.27 -10.37
C SER A 113 7.75 -0.79 -9.32
N THR A 114 8.91 -0.16 -9.18
CA THR A 114 9.90 -0.49 -8.14
C THR A 114 9.32 -0.23 -6.74
N GLN A 115 8.68 0.92 -6.53
CA GLN A 115 8.06 1.25 -5.25
C GLN A 115 6.92 0.29 -4.90
N VAL A 116 6.06 -0.02 -5.86
CA VAL A 116 4.93 -0.94 -5.69
C VAL A 116 5.44 -2.36 -5.43
N TYR A 117 6.43 -2.83 -6.19
CA TYR A 117 7.06 -4.14 -6.01
C TYR A 117 7.62 -4.31 -4.60
N VAL A 118 8.37 -3.31 -4.12
CA VAL A 118 8.87 -3.33 -2.74
C VAL A 118 7.71 -3.33 -1.77
N SER A 119 6.68 -2.50 -1.99
CA SER A 119 5.61 -2.33 -1.02
C SER A 119 4.73 -3.57 -0.87
N VAL A 120 4.40 -4.23 -1.98
CA VAL A 120 3.63 -5.49 -1.98
C VAL A 120 4.40 -6.58 -1.26
N ASN A 121 5.64 -6.83 -1.66
CA ASN A 121 6.42 -7.93 -1.09
C ASN A 121 6.85 -7.71 0.36
N GLN A 122 6.99 -6.46 0.80
CA GLN A 122 7.29 -6.12 2.19
C GLN A 122 6.05 -6.00 3.06
N LEU A 123 4.86 -5.93 2.46
CA LEU A 123 3.61 -5.55 3.12
C LEU A 123 3.78 -4.21 3.86
N SER A 124 4.52 -3.29 3.26
CA SER A 124 4.95 -2.04 3.90
C SER A 124 3.81 -1.04 4.11
N ALA A 125 2.70 -1.23 3.39
CA ALA A 125 1.57 -0.32 3.40
C ALA A 125 0.54 -0.64 4.50
N THR A 126 0.61 -1.81 5.15
CA THR A 126 -0.40 -2.24 6.11
C THR A 126 0.17 -2.99 7.31
N ASN A 127 -0.46 -2.78 8.48
CA ASN A 127 -0.20 -3.58 9.68
C ASN A 127 -1.09 -4.84 9.67
N GLY A 128 -0.94 -5.66 8.64
CA GLY A 128 -1.74 -6.87 8.43
C GLY A 128 -2.66 -6.80 7.21
N HIS A 129 -3.79 -7.50 7.27
CA HIS A 129 -4.73 -7.76 6.18
C HIS A 129 -6.04 -6.96 6.32
N CYS A 130 -6.06 -5.89 7.11
CA CYS A 130 -7.28 -5.13 7.37
C CYS A 130 -7.98 -4.64 6.09
N TYR A 131 -7.22 -4.29 5.05
CA TYR A 131 -7.81 -3.92 3.77
C TYR A 131 -8.50 -5.11 3.10
N GLY A 132 -7.80 -6.23 2.97
CA GLY A 132 -8.37 -7.43 2.36
C GLY A 132 -9.58 -7.97 3.11
N MET A 133 -9.54 -7.95 4.45
CA MET A 133 -10.65 -8.42 5.29
C MET A 133 -11.90 -7.55 5.15
N CYS A 134 -11.76 -6.23 5.14
CA CYS A 134 -12.87 -5.32 4.88
C CYS A 134 -13.54 -5.67 3.55
N PHE A 135 -12.75 -5.81 2.49
CA PHE A 135 -13.28 -6.06 1.16
C PHE A 135 -13.91 -7.43 0.97
N ALA A 136 -13.28 -8.48 1.50
CA ALA A 136 -13.87 -9.82 1.44
C ALA A 136 -15.18 -9.86 2.24
N ALA A 137 -15.25 -9.23 3.42
CA ALA A 137 -16.47 -9.14 4.21
C ALA A 137 -17.58 -8.37 3.47
N GLN A 138 -17.26 -7.24 2.84
CA GLN A 138 -18.21 -6.51 1.99
C GLN A 138 -18.67 -7.35 0.80
N SER A 139 -17.75 -8.05 0.13
CA SER A 139 -18.08 -8.92 -1.01
C SER A 139 -19.04 -10.04 -0.62
N TYR A 140 -18.85 -10.68 0.54
CA TYR A 140 -19.74 -11.72 1.05
C TYR A 140 -21.09 -11.20 1.50
N TYR A 141 -21.15 -9.98 2.03
CA TYR A 141 -22.42 -9.31 2.31
C TYR A 141 -23.21 -9.04 1.02
N GLU A 142 -22.57 -8.45 0.02
CA GLU A 142 -23.24 -8.08 -1.23
C GLU A 142 -23.54 -9.30 -2.13
N ARG A 143 -22.73 -10.36 -2.01
CA ARG A 143 -22.85 -11.60 -2.77
C ARG A 143 -22.65 -12.83 -1.87
N PRO A 144 -23.67 -13.19 -1.06
CA PRO A 144 -23.59 -14.33 -0.16
C PRO A 144 -23.33 -15.67 -0.88
N ASP A 145 -23.68 -15.77 -2.16
CA ASP A 145 -23.39 -16.92 -3.03
C ASP A 145 -21.89 -17.19 -3.25
N ARG A 146 -21.03 -16.22 -2.93
CA ARG A 146 -19.57 -16.34 -3.07
C ARG A 146 -18.88 -16.86 -1.82
N ILE A 147 -19.60 -16.96 -0.70
CA ILE A 147 -19.03 -17.49 0.52
C ILE A 147 -18.62 -18.94 0.26
N PRO A 148 -17.33 -19.30 0.44
CA PRO A 148 -16.89 -20.66 0.16
C PRO A 148 -17.53 -21.67 1.13
N LEU A 149 -17.68 -22.93 0.66
CA LEU A 149 -18.13 -24.11 1.43
C LEU A 149 -19.55 -24.06 2.00
N ASP A 150 -20.49 -23.40 1.33
CA ASP A 150 -21.87 -23.28 1.80
C ASP A 150 -21.97 -22.74 3.24
N ARG A 151 -20.97 -21.96 3.71
CA ARG A 151 -21.06 -21.30 5.01
C ARG A 151 -22.19 -20.28 4.95
N GLU A 152 -23.00 -20.25 6.00
CA GLU A 152 -24.12 -19.30 6.10
C GLU A 152 -23.66 -17.84 6.14
N SER A 153 -22.43 -17.58 6.62
CA SER A 153 -21.91 -16.22 6.78
C SER A 153 -20.39 -16.17 6.91
N ALA A 154 -19.81 -14.98 6.72
CA ALA A 154 -18.40 -14.72 6.98
C ALA A 154 -18.02 -14.94 8.47
N SER A 155 -18.96 -14.72 9.39
CA SER A 155 -18.70 -14.90 10.82
C SER A 155 -18.51 -16.35 11.24
N ALA A 156 -18.83 -17.31 10.36
CA ALA A 156 -18.63 -18.74 10.59
C ALA A 156 -17.15 -19.18 10.44
N PHE A 157 -16.31 -18.42 9.73
CA PHE A 157 -14.89 -18.74 9.61
C PHE A 157 -14.17 -18.52 10.95
N ALA A 158 -13.52 -19.55 11.50
CA ALA A 158 -12.75 -19.42 12.74
C ALA A 158 -11.29 -19.00 12.51
N GLY A 159 -10.79 -19.06 11.27
CA GLY A 159 -9.46 -18.62 10.89
C GLY A 159 -9.30 -18.38 9.39
N PRO A 160 -8.20 -17.74 8.96
CA PRO A 160 -7.95 -17.38 7.58
C PRO A 160 -7.67 -18.61 6.69
N THR A 161 -7.08 -19.66 7.24
CA THR A 161 -6.70 -20.88 6.50
C THR A 161 -7.85 -21.89 6.34
N GLU A 162 -9.07 -21.56 6.76
CA GLU A 162 -10.23 -22.42 6.46
C GLU A 162 -10.67 -22.27 4.99
N PRO A 163 -10.97 -23.38 4.28
CA PRO A 163 -10.95 -24.78 4.74
C PRO A 163 -9.59 -25.47 4.65
N PHE A 164 -9.45 -26.55 5.43
CA PHE A 164 -8.26 -27.39 5.44
C PHE A 164 -8.36 -28.68 4.59
N ASP A 165 -9.56 -29.16 4.20
CA ASP A 165 -9.71 -30.55 3.71
C ASP A 165 -10.59 -30.82 2.46
N ASP A 166 -11.25 -29.82 1.84
CA ASP A 166 -12.24 -30.10 0.76
C ASP A 166 -11.90 -29.52 -0.62
N GLY A 167 -10.62 -29.18 -0.87
CA GLY A 167 -10.16 -28.68 -2.17
C GLY A 167 -10.67 -27.28 -2.55
N ALA A 168 -11.38 -26.59 -1.65
CA ALA A 168 -11.72 -25.19 -1.77
C ALA A 168 -10.55 -24.30 -1.32
N GLU A 169 -10.38 -23.16 -2.00
CA GLU A 169 -9.34 -22.16 -1.70
C GLU A 169 -9.61 -21.55 -0.30
N PRO A 170 -8.60 -21.39 0.57
CA PRO A 170 -8.74 -20.69 1.85
C PRO A 170 -9.29 -19.29 1.69
N VAL A 171 -10.08 -18.82 2.67
CA VAL A 171 -10.57 -17.43 2.65
C VAL A 171 -9.43 -16.41 2.69
N ALA A 172 -8.27 -16.81 3.21
CA ALA A 172 -7.05 -16.01 3.17
C ALA A 172 -6.61 -15.63 1.75
N ASP A 173 -6.84 -16.47 0.74
CA ASP A 173 -6.40 -16.22 -0.63
C ASP A 173 -7.18 -15.04 -1.25
N GLU A 174 -8.49 -14.98 -0.98
CA GLU A 174 -9.33 -13.85 -1.41
C GLU A 174 -8.99 -12.58 -0.61
N ILE A 175 -8.72 -12.72 0.69
CA ILE A 175 -8.25 -11.60 1.51
C ILE A 175 -6.91 -11.07 0.98
N ASP A 176 -5.95 -11.93 0.64
CA ASP A 176 -4.65 -11.56 0.07
C ASP A 176 -4.78 -10.90 -1.31
N LEU A 177 -5.75 -11.36 -2.12
CA LEU A 177 -6.08 -10.76 -3.40
C LEU A 177 -6.48 -9.31 -3.23
N TYR A 178 -7.48 -9.02 -2.40
CA TYR A 178 -7.90 -7.65 -2.14
C TYR A 178 -6.79 -6.85 -1.46
N GLN A 179 -6.11 -7.43 -0.48
CA GLN A 179 -4.99 -6.83 0.22
C GLN A 179 -3.89 -6.39 -0.76
N THR A 180 -3.58 -7.19 -1.77
CA THR A 180 -2.56 -6.86 -2.78
C THR A 180 -3.09 -5.87 -3.83
N ALA A 181 -4.35 -6.01 -4.23
CA ALA A 181 -5.02 -5.13 -5.19
C ALA A 181 -4.96 -3.66 -4.76
N GLN A 182 -4.96 -3.42 -3.45
CA GLN A 182 -4.76 -2.10 -2.87
C GLN A 182 -3.50 -1.36 -3.42
N LEU A 183 -2.41 -2.08 -3.68
CA LEU A 183 -1.16 -1.51 -4.16
C LEU A 183 -1.01 -1.59 -5.68
N LEU A 184 -1.76 -2.50 -6.33
CA LEU A 184 -1.69 -2.75 -7.76
C LEU A 184 -2.80 -2.09 -8.57
N ASP A 185 -3.87 -1.62 -7.93
CA ASP A 185 -4.89 -0.81 -8.57
C ASP A 185 -4.57 0.67 -8.43
N VAL A 186 -4.50 1.37 -9.57
CA VAL A 186 -4.10 2.77 -9.64
C VAL A 186 -5.07 3.68 -8.89
N GLU A 187 -6.37 3.39 -8.85
CA GLU A 187 -7.33 4.25 -8.18
C GLU A 187 -7.27 4.09 -6.67
N ALA A 188 -7.09 2.88 -6.16
CA ALA A 188 -6.82 2.64 -4.74
C ALA A 188 -5.49 3.28 -4.32
N TRP A 189 -4.48 3.13 -5.17
CA TRP A 189 -3.17 3.73 -4.94
C TRP A 189 -3.28 5.26 -4.91
N LEU A 190 -3.96 5.88 -5.87
CA LEU A 190 -4.21 7.33 -5.91
C LEU A 190 -5.05 7.79 -4.71
N GLY A 191 -6.12 7.07 -4.37
CA GLY A 191 -7.04 7.37 -3.28
C GLY A 191 -6.32 7.44 -1.94
N ARG A 192 -5.45 6.47 -1.65
CA ARG A 192 -4.61 6.49 -0.43
C ARG A 192 -3.65 7.66 -0.39
N ARG A 193 -3.14 8.13 -1.53
CA ARG A 193 -2.14 9.21 -1.52
C ARG A 193 -2.75 10.60 -1.29
N ALA A 194 -4.08 10.74 -1.24
CA ALA A 194 -4.72 11.88 -0.59
C ALA A 194 -4.21 12.07 0.86
N LEU A 195 -3.86 10.97 1.54
CA LEU A 195 -3.32 10.97 2.90
C LEU A 195 -1.86 11.47 3.01
N VAL A 196 -1.19 11.73 1.88
CA VAL A 196 0.15 12.36 1.90
C VAL A 196 0.04 13.80 2.42
N ARG A 197 -1.09 14.48 2.19
CA ARG A 197 -1.36 15.85 2.66
C ARG A 197 -2.63 15.88 3.53
N PRO A 198 -2.55 15.41 4.80
CA PRO A 198 -3.73 15.30 5.67
C PRO A 198 -4.44 16.63 5.90
N SER A 199 -3.69 17.74 5.90
CA SER A 199 -4.23 19.09 6.03
C SER A 199 -5.10 19.55 4.85
N ALA A 200 -5.09 18.82 3.74
CA ALA A 200 -5.89 19.11 2.56
C ALA A 200 -7.18 18.26 2.48
N ILE A 201 -7.45 17.42 3.49
CA ILE A 201 -8.65 16.58 3.52
C ILE A 201 -9.86 17.44 3.88
N ASP A 202 -10.86 17.46 3.01
CA ASP A 202 -12.17 18.07 3.28
C ASP A 202 -13.07 17.05 3.98
N TYR A 203 -13.01 17.01 5.31
CA TYR A 203 -13.78 16.05 6.12
C TYR A 203 -15.30 16.17 5.96
N GLY A 204 -15.82 17.34 5.57
CA GLY A 204 -17.25 17.51 5.28
C GLY A 204 -17.62 16.73 4.02
N ARG A 205 -16.83 16.87 2.96
CA ARG A 205 -17.00 16.12 1.72
C ARG A 205 -16.75 14.61 1.90
N GLU A 206 -15.76 14.23 2.70
CA GLU A 206 -15.50 12.83 3.01
C GLU A 206 -16.66 12.20 3.79
N LEU A 207 -17.21 12.90 4.80
CA LEU A 207 -18.37 12.44 5.57
C LEU A 207 -19.61 12.26 4.70
N GLU A 208 -19.91 13.23 3.82
CA GLU A 208 -21.06 13.09 2.91
C GLU A 208 -20.89 11.95 1.91
N ALA A 209 -19.66 11.68 1.47
CA ALA A 209 -19.37 10.53 0.62
C ALA A 209 -19.55 9.19 1.36
N VAL A 210 -19.12 9.10 2.62
CA VAL A 210 -19.38 7.91 3.46
C VAL A 210 -20.88 7.68 3.60
N LYS A 211 -21.64 8.72 3.97
CA LYS A 211 -23.10 8.62 4.16
C LYS A 211 -23.79 8.16 2.90
N HIS A 212 -23.45 8.78 1.76
CA HIS A 212 -24.02 8.40 0.48
C HIS A 212 -23.74 6.93 0.12
N ALA A 213 -22.51 6.45 0.33
CA ALA A 213 -22.16 5.06 0.09
C ALA A 213 -22.87 4.09 1.04
N VAL A 214 -23.00 4.43 2.34
CA VAL A 214 -23.79 3.61 3.28
C VAL A 214 -25.27 3.56 2.88
N ASP A 215 -25.86 4.71 2.50
CA ASP A 215 -27.26 4.77 2.08
C ASP A 215 -27.52 4.00 0.77
N ALA A 216 -26.57 4.01 -0.17
CA ALA A 216 -26.72 3.37 -1.47
C ALA A 216 -26.33 1.89 -1.48
N ASP A 217 -25.27 1.53 -0.74
CA ASP A 217 -24.59 0.24 -0.85
C ASP A 217 -24.58 -0.54 0.48
N GLY A 218 -25.17 0.01 1.54
CA GLY A 218 -25.18 -0.57 2.89
C GLY A 218 -23.85 -0.49 3.64
N THR A 219 -22.74 -0.21 2.96
CA THR A 219 -21.41 -0.05 3.56
C THR A 219 -20.55 0.98 2.84
N ALA A 220 -19.56 1.54 3.55
CA ALA A 220 -18.55 2.42 2.97
C ALA A 220 -17.14 2.09 3.48
N SER A 221 -16.20 1.90 2.55
CA SER A 221 -14.79 1.69 2.84
C SER A 221 -14.11 2.99 3.29
N VAL A 222 -13.49 2.98 4.47
CA VAL A 222 -12.81 4.15 5.04
C VAL A 222 -11.39 3.80 5.48
N THR A 223 -10.41 4.54 4.94
CA THR A 223 -9.02 4.45 5.39
C THR A 223 -8.81 5.46 6.51
N LEU A 224 -8.42 4.97 7.69
CA LEU A 224 -8.01 5.76 8.84
C LEU A 224 -6.53 6.11 8.75
N LEU A 225 -6.18 7.29 9.25
CA LEU A 225 -4.82 7.81 9.30
C LEU A 225 -4.50 8.30 10.70
N ALA A 226 -3.32 7.95 11.18
CA ALA A 226 -2.70 8.59 12.33
C ALA A 226 -1.69 9.62 11.80
N GLY A 227 -2.02 10.91 11.85
CA GLY A 227 -1.27 11.98 11.19
C GLY A 227 0.19 12.10 11.65
N THR A 228 0.45 11.75 12.91
CA THR A 228 1.79 11.77 13.52
C THR A 228 2.66 10.58 13.09
N SER A 229 2.13 9.36 13.15
CA SER A 229 2.87 8.14 12.83
C SER A 229 2.79 7.73 11.36
N ARG A 230 1.88 8.35 10.60
CA ARG A 230 1.50 8.00 9.22
C ARG A 230 1.07 6.54 9.08
N LEU A 231 0.58 5.93 10.16
CA LEU A 231 -0.01 4.60 10.12
C LEU A 231 -1.40 4.66 9.49
N TYR A 232 -1.73 3.62 8.75
CA TYR A 232 -3.01 3.45 8.08
C TYR A 232 -3.74 2.21 8.58
N HIS A 233 -5.06 2.29 8.65
CA HIS A 233 -5.93 1.16 8.96
C HIS A 233 -7.21 1.23 8.13
N GLN A 234 -7.66 0.09 7.63
CA GLN A 234 -8.88 0.02 6.83
C GLN A 234 -10.04 -0.47 7.69
N VAL A 235 -11.18 0.22 7.61
CA VAL A 235 -12.43 -0.17 8.27
C VAL A 235 -13.60 -0.08 7.28
N LEU A 236 -14.72 -0.73 7.60
CA LEU A 236 -15.99 -0.60 6.90
C LEU A 236 -16.99 0.13 7.78
N VAL A 237 -17.51 1.27 7.32
CA VAL A 237 -18.67 1.92 7.93
C VAL A 237 -19.92 1.18 7.46
N TYR A 238 -20.79 0.76 8.38
CA TYR A 238 -22.03 0.05 8.06
C TYR A 238 -23.30 0.83 8.46
N ASP A 239 -23.15 1.86 9.29
CA ASP A 239 -24.26 2.72 9.72
C ASP A 239 -23.69 4.07 10.21
N TYR A 240 -24.53 5.10 10.30
CA TYR A 240 -24.17 6.38 10.87
C TYR A 240 -25.33 7.04 11.64
N ARG A 241 -25.00 7.75 12.72
CA ARG A 241 -25.97 8.39 13.61
C ARG A 241 -25.61 9.83 13.89
N ARG A 242 -26.57 10.74 13.72
CA ARG A 242 -26.41 12.13 14.16
C ARG A 242 -26.58 12.20 15.68
N ARG A 243 -25.62 12.79 16.37
CA ARG A 243 -25.68 12.98 17.84
C ARG A 243 -24.95 14.27 18.21
N GLY A 244 -25.59 15.19 18.93
CA GLY A 244 -24.97 16.39 19.52
C GLY A 244 -23.86 17.07 18.70
N GLY A 245 -24.22 17.83 17.66
CA GLY A 245 -23.26 18.62 16.87
C GLY A 245 -22.24 17.81 16.05
N GLY A 246 -22.46 16.51 15.87
CA GLY A 246 -21.59 15.63 15.08
C GLY A 246 -22.29 14.36 14.61
N THR A 247 -21.55 13.54 13.88
CA THR A 247 -21.99 12.25 13.32
C THR A 247 -21.10 11.13 13.84
N ASP A 248 -21.70 10.09 14.39
CA ASP A 248 -21.03 8.84 14.75
C ASP A 248 -21.12 7.91 13.53
N LEU A 249 -19.98 7.46 13.01
CA LEU A 249 -19.89 6.41 11.99
C LEU A 249 -19.66 5.08 12.72
N LEU A 250 -20.55 4.11 12.58
CA LEU A 250 -20.40 2.78 13.17
C LEU A 250 -19.58 1.89 12.23
N VAL A 251 -18.54 1.25 12.76
CA VAL A 251 -17.56 0.56 11.92
C VAL A 251 -17.34 -0.91 12.28
N TYR A 252 -17.23 -1.74 11.25
CA TYR A 252 -16.51 -3.00 11.33
C TYR A 252 -15.00 -2.72 11.23
N ASP A 253 -14.29 -3.08 12.29
CA ASP A 253 -12.84 -2.99 12.41
C ASP A 253 -12.28 -4.42 12.40
N PRO A 254 -11.52 -4.79 11.35
CA PRO A 254 -10.97 -6.14 11.21
C PRO A 254 -10.09 -6.61 12.36
N ASN A 255 -9.56 -5.72 13.21
CA ASN A 255 -8.82 -6.13 14.42
C ASN A 255 -9.69 -6.85 15.45
N TYR A 256 -11.02 -6.86 15.26
CA TYR A 256 -11.99 -7.52 16.12
C TYR A 256 -12.88 -8.48 15.31
N GLY A 257 -12.94 -9.74 15.75
CA GLY A 257 -13.87 -10.71 15.14
C GLY A 257 -15.33 -10.43 15.47
N ALA A 258 -16.24 -11.00 14.68
CA ALA A 258 -17.70 -10.80 14.71
C ALA A 258 -18.34 -10.91 16.11
N ARG A 259 -17.82 -11.79 16.98
CA ARG A 259 -18.31 -11.97 18.35
C ARG A 259 -18.28 -10.68 19.17
N THR A 260 -17.33 -9.79 18.89
CA THR A 260 -17.19 -8.49 19.56
C THR A 260 -18.44 -7.62 19.40
N TYR A 261 -19.09 -7.72 18.24
CA TYR A 261 -20.24 -6.88 17.87
C TYR A 261 -21.57 -7.37 18.42
N ARG A 262 -21.61 -8.52 19.12
CA ARG A 262 -22.85 -9.05 19.73
C ARG A 262 -23.36 -8.23 20.92
N THR A 263 -22.57 -7.27 21.41
CA THR A 263 -22.92 -6.43 22.56
C THR A 263 -22.95 -4.97 22.16
N ASP A 264 -23.84 -4.19 22.77
CA ASP A 264 -23.92 -2.74 22.54
C ASP A 264 -22.60 -2.05 22.90
N ALA A 265 -21.99 -2.42 24.02
CA ALA A 265 -20.66 -1.91 24.40
C ALA A 265 -19.59 -2.21 23.33
N GLY A 266 -19.68 -3.39 22.72
CA GLY A 266 -18.86 -3.80 21.59
C GLY A 266 -19.01 -2.85 20.40
N ARG A 267 -20.25 -2.64 19.95
CA ARG A 267 -20.58 -1.75 18.81
C ARG A 267 -20.25 -0.28 19.10
N GLU A 268 -20.61 0.22 20.28
CA GLU A 268 -20.40 1.62 20.69
C GLU A 268 -18.93 1.99 20.83
N ALA A 269 -18.07 1.04 21.19
CA ALA A 269 -16.62 1.26 21.22
C ALA A 269 -15.99 1.33 19.81
N ARG A 270 -16.71 0.89 18.76
CA ARG A 270 -16.23 0.87 17.37
C ARG A 270 -17.02 1.87 16.55
N ARG A 271 -16.81 3.14 16.90
CA ARG A 271 -17.35 4.28 16.17
C ARG A 271 -16.30 5.34 15.94
N ILE A 272 -16.35 5.97 14.77
CA ILE A 272 -15.58 7.16 14.45
C ILE A 272 -16.51 8.35 14.65
N ARG A 273 -16.11 9.26 15.52
CA ARG A 273 -16.89 10.47 15.81
C ARG A 273 -16.38 11.59 14.93
N VAL A 274 -17.24 12.15 14.08
CA VAL A 274 -16.95 13.30 13.23
C VAL A 274 -17.68 14.52 13.79
N SER A 275 -16.92 15.51 14.26
CA SER A 275 -17.48 16.83 14.59
C SER A 275 -18.00 17.48 13.32
N THR A 276 -19.20 18.05 13.35
CA THR A 276 -19.77 18.82 12.24
C THR A 276 -19.92 20.31 12.59
N ALA A 277 -19.18 20.79 13.60
CA ALA A 277 -19.05 22.21 13.89
C ALA A 277 -18.31 22.95 12.75
N ASP A 278 -18.08 24.26 12.91
CA ASP A 278 -17.56 25.22 11.91
C ASP A 278 -16.38 24.76 11.03
N SER A 279 -15.67 23.70 11.43
CA SER A 279 -14.82 22.90 10.54
C SER A 279 -14.94 21.42 10.91
N PRO A 280 -15.42 20.55 10.01
CA PRO A 280 -15.53 19.13 10.32
C PRO A 280 -14.17 18.54 10.66
N THR A 281 -14.10 17.86 11.80
CA THR A 281 -12.88 17.19 12.27
C THR A 281 -13.21 15.83 12.83
N THR A 282 -12.25 14.94 12.73
CA THR A 282 -12.29 13.60 13.27
C THR A 282 -11.87 13.59 14.73
N VAL A 283 -12.67 12.98 15.57
CA VAL A 283 -12.28 12.60 16.92
C VAL A 283 -11.52 11.28 16.83
N SER A 284 -10.42 11.18 17.56
CA SER A 284 -9.52 10.04 17.42
C SER A 284 -10.21 8.70 17.71
N TYR A 285 -10.01 7.74 16.80
CA TYR A 285 -10.39 6.34 16.97
C TYR A 285 -9.10 5.53 17.06
N ASP A 286 -8.84 4.87 18.20
CA ASP A 286 -7.66 4.01 18.40
C ASP A 286 -6.31 4.64 17.96
N GLY A 287 -6.13 5.94 18.22
CA GLY A 287 -4.92 6.68 17.84
C GLY A 287 -4.87 7.19 16.39
N TYR A 288 -5.87 6.85 15.56
CA TYR A 288 -6.09 7.48 14.26
C TYR A 288 -6.84 8.80 14.46
N ASP A 289 -6.41 9.86 13.77
CA ASP A 289 -6.92 11.23 13.92
C ASP A 289 -7.42 11.83 12.59
N GLY A 290 -7.47 11.03 11.51
CA GLY A 290 -8.05 11.39 10.22
C GLY A 290 -8.66 10.19 9.50
N PHE A 291 -9.51 10.44 8.51
CA PHE A 291 -10.01 9.42 7.59
C PHE A 291 -10.21 9.97 6.17
N VAL A 292 -10.23 9.08 5.19
CA VAL A 292 -10.66 9.35 3.81
C VAL A 292 -11.63 8.27 3.36
N ALA A 293 -12.71 8.67 2.69
CA ALA A 293 -13.64 7.77 2.05
C ALA A 293 -13.00 7.27 0.75
N ASN A 294 -12.78 5.97 0.65
CA ASN A 294 -12.15 5.43 -0.54
C ASN A 294 -13.24 5.03 -1.55
N ARG A 295 -13.63 5.97 -2.40
CA ARG A 295 -14.68 5.73 -3.41
C ARG A 295 -14.27 4.74 -4.51
N ALA A 296 -12.96 4.59 -4.71
CA ALA A 296 -12.44 3.64 -5.70
C ALA A 296 -12.54 2.20 -5.20
N ASP A 297 -12.53 1.98 -3.88
CA ASP A 297 -12.51 0.65 -3.29
C ASP A 297 -13.67 -0.24 -3.77
N ARG A 298 -14.90 0.27 -3.80
CA ARG A 298 -16.03 -0.51 -4.35
C ARG A 298 -15.85 -0.83 -5.83
N ARG A 299 -15.29 0.08 -6.63
CA ARG A 299 -14.99 -0.16 -8.06
C ARG A 299 -13.90 -1.20 -8.26
N ILE A 300 -12.88 -1.20 -7.41
CA ILE A 300 -11.78 -2.16 -7.47
C ILE A 300 -12.31 -3.56 -7.21
N ARG A 301 -13.22 -3.70 -6.25
CA ARG A 301 -13.97 -4.94 -6.03
C ARG A 301 -14.84 -5.29 -7.25
N LEU A 302 -15.65 -4.35 -7.75
CA LEU A 302 -16.52 -4.56 -8.91
C LEU A 302 -15.76 -4.89 -10.20
N ARG A 303 -14.51 -4.44 -10.38
CA ARG A 303 -13.61 -4.82 -11.50
C ARG A 303 -12.89 -6.14 -11.27
N THR A 304 -12.62 -6.49 -10.00
CA THR A 304 -12.16 -7.84 -9.63
C THR A 304 -13.27 -8.87 -9.85
N ASP A 305 -14.53 -8.40 -9.95
CA ASP A 305 -15.66 -9.06 -10.59
C ASP A 305 -15.85 -8.63 -12.06
N PRO A 306 -16.45 -9.46 -12.93
CA PRO A 306 -16.41 -9.20 -14.37
C PRO A 306 -17.36 -8.10 -14.92
N ASP A 307 -18.04 -7.26 -14.13
CA ASP A 307 -19.07 -6.35 -14.66
C ASP A 307 -19.22 -5.02 -13.85
N ASP A 308 -18.34 -4.01 -14.03
CA ASP A 308 -18.75 -2.58 -13.93
C ASP A 308 -17.65 -1.58 -14.36
N ASP A 309 -18.04 -0.45 -14.98
CA ASP A 309 -17.14 0.60 -15.48
C ASP A 309 -17.71 2.01 -15.21
N SER A 310 -17.27 2.69 -14.13
CA SER A 310 -17.62 4.11 -13.91
C SER A 310 -16.66 4.96 -13.04
N GLY A 311 -15.98 5.92 -13.68
CA GLY A 311 -15.49 7.21 -13.12
C GLY A 311 -14.16 7.23 -12.36
N SER A 312 -13.40 8.33 -12.39
CA SER A 312 -12.12 8.51 -11.66
C SER A 312 -12.12 9.76 -10.76
N ASN A 313 -11.35 9.75 -9.65
CA ASN A 313 -11.21 10.88 -8.73
C ASN A 313 -9.96 11.72 -9.07
N GLY A 314 -10.13 13.03 -9.29
CA GLY A 314 -9.09 13.98 -9.74
C GLY A 314 -8.13 14.49 -8.65
N GLY A 315 -7.39 13.61 -7.96
CA GLY A 315 -6.47 13.98 -6.86
C GLY A 315 -4.96 13.89 -7.13
N GLY A 316 -4.52 13.46 -8.32
CA GLY A 316 -3.16 12.93 -8.51
C GLY A 316 -2.01 13.91 -8.82
N ARG A 317 -2.27 15.20 -9.08
CA ARG A 317 -1.21 16.13 -9.52
C ARG A 317 -0.10 16.38 -8.49
N GLY A 318 -0.39 16.23 -7.19
CA GLY A 318 0.61 16.42 -6.13
C GLY A 318 1.58 15.24 -5.95
N LEU A 319 1.42 14.16 -6.72
CA LEU A 319 2.24 12.94 -6.60
C LEU A 319 3.48 12.96 -7.47
N PHE A 320 3.49 13.80 -8.49
CA PHE A 320 4.55 13.87 -9.49
C PHE A 320 5.25 15.24 -9.43
N PRO A 321 6.56 15.30 -9.69
CA PRO A 321 7.44 14.18 -10.06
C PRO A 321 7.71 13.22 -8.89
N MET A 322 8.03 11.97 -9.20
CA MET A 322 8.40 10.95 -8.22
C MET A 322 9.90 10.72 -8.27
N LEU A 323 10.58 10.84 -7.13
CA LEU A 323 11.96 10.39 -6.93
C LEU A 323 11.95 8.98 -6.34
N ALA A 324 12.73 8.06 -6.91
CA ALA A 324 13.03 6.75 -6.36
C ALA A 324 14.54 6.51 -6.41
N VAL A 325 15.12 6.21 -5.26
CA VAL A 325 16.54 5.85 -5.09
C VAL A 325 16.59 4.43 -4.55
N THR A 326 17.15 3.52 -5.33
CA THR A 326 17.36 2.14 -4.90
C THR A 326 18.82 1.77 -4.87
N MET A 327 19.20 0.97 -3.88
CA MET A 327 20.51 0.33 -3.85
C MET A 327 20.35 -1.18 -3.86
N ARG A 328 21.17 -1.88 -4.63
CA ARG A 328 21.32 -3.33 -4.56
C ARG A 328 22.67 -3.62 -3.97
N SER A 329 22.69 -4.15 -2.76
CA SER A 329 23.91 -4.53 -2.07
C SER A 329 23.60 -5.57 -0.99
N PRO A 330 24.41 -6.64 -0.83
CA PRO A 330 24.18 -7.64 0.22
C PRO A 330 24.47 -7.13 1.63
N ALA A 331 25.27 -6.06 1.79
CA ALA A 331 25.65 -5.52 3.10
C ALA A 331 25.65 -3.98 3.19
N GLY A 332 25.03 -3.31 2.21
CA GLY A 332 24.96 -1.86 2.13
C GLY A 332 23.70 -1.26 2.78
N SER A 333 23.80 -0.02 3.26
CA SER A 333 22.68 0.83 3.68
C SER A 333 22.58 2.09 2.84
N LEU A 334 21.36 2.62 2.69
CA LEU A 334 21.03 3.80 1.89
C LEU A 334 20.34 4.87 2.75
N SER A 335 20.80 6.11 2.64
CA SER A 335 20.11 7.31 3.16
C SER A 335 20.00 8.37 2.08
N VAL A 336 18.88 9.08 2.04
CA VAL A 336 18.62 10.15 1.08
C VAL A 336 18.07 11.36 1.84
N LEU A 337 18.60 12.54 1.56
CA LEU A 337 18.10 13.83 2.03
C LEU A 337 17.56 14.63 0.86
N ASP A 338 16.46 15.34 1.09
CA ASP A 338 15.90 16.31 0.16
C ASP A 338 16.74 17.62 0.13
N PRO A 339 16.41 18.58 -0.77
CA PRO A 339 17.14 19.83 -0.88
C PRO A 339 17.16 20.67 0.41
N GLU A 340 16.19 20.51 1.29
CA GLU A 340 16.10 21.16 2.61
C GLU A 340 16.85 20.37 3.70
N GLY A 341 17.50 19.26 3.35
CA GLY A 341 18.22 18.39 4.28
C GLY A 341 17.32 17.49 5.13
N ARG A 342 16.04 17.34 4.77
CA ARG A 342 15.09 16.45 5.45
C ARG A 342 15.23 15.03 4.89
N PRO A 343 15.19 13.98 5.73
CA PRO A 343 15.26 12.60 5.24
C PRO A 343 14.10 12.25 4.29
N VAL A 344 14.43 11.73 3.12
CA VAL A 344 13.48 11.05 2.25
C VAL A 344 13.22 9.67 2.85
N SER A 345 11.95 9.37 3.12
CA SER A 345 11.54 8.15 3.80
C SER A 345 11.20 7.01 2.83
N ARG A 346 10.71 5.91 3.40
CA ARG A 346 10.00 4.83 2.73
C ARG A 346 8.73 4.54 3.56
N ASP A 347 7.74 3.86 2.98
CA ASP A 347 6.61 3.35 3.76
C ASP A 347 7.14 2.45 4.90
N ARG A 348 6.52 2.53 6.08
CA ARG A 348 6.85 1.75 7.28
C ARG A 348 5.58 1.15 7.88
N ALA A 349 5.66 -0.13 8.23
CA ALA A 349 4.63 -0.86 8.96
C ALA A 349 5.29 -1.64 10.10
N ALA A 350 4.59 -1.79 11.23
CA ALA A 350 5.07 -2.49 12.43
C ALA A 350 5.44 -3.96 12.13
N PHE A 351 4.78 -4.57 11.15
CA PHE A 351 4.96 -5.97 10.78
C PHE A 351 5.57 -6.15 9.38
N MET A 352 6.22 -5.11 8.84
CA MET A 352 6.86 -5.18 7.54
C MET A 352 7.92 -6.30 7.51
N ASN A 353 7.95 -7.08 6.41
CA ASN A 353 9.04 -7.99 6.12
C ASN A 353 10.21 -7.22 5.46
N GLU A 354 11.14 -6.71 6.27
CA GLU A 354 12.26 -5.90 5.77
C GLU A 354 13.23 -6.66 4.86
N ASP A 355 13.32 -7.98 5.04
CA ASP A 355 14.20 -8.86 4.26
C ASP A 355 13.61 -9.17 2.88
N ALA A 356 12.28 -9.03 2.72
CA ALA A 356 11.62 -9.23 1.44
C ALA A 356 11.96 -8.11 0.45
N ALA A 357 12.17 -8.49 -0.81
CA ALA A 357 12.34 -7.59 -1.96
C ALA A 357 13.45 -6.53 -1.87
N GLY A 358 14.37 -6.62 -0.90
CA GLY A 358 15.48 -5.67 -0.72
C GLY A 358 15.04 -4.26 -0.34
N GLY A 359 13.84 -4.07 0.22
CA GLY A 359 13.25 -2.74 0.41
C GLY A 359 13.90 -1.88 1.50
N ALA A 360 14.79 -2.42 2.34
CA ALA A 360 15.69 -1.60 3.16
C ALA A 360 16.49 -0.60 2.32
N ALA A 361 16.68 -0.91 1.04
CA ALA A 361 17.47 -0.15 0.10
C ALA A 361 16.65 0.70 -0.89
N LEU A 362 15.35 0.95 -0.64
CA LEU A 362 14.54 1.91 -1.41
C LEU A 362 14.24 3.17 -0.57
N ARG A 363 14.45 4.35 -1.16
CA ARG A 363 13.92 5.64 -0.67
C ARG A 363 13.15 6.30 -1.81
N TYR A 364 12.00 6.89 -1.51
CA TYR A 364 11.24 7.60 -2.54
C TYR A 364 10.48 8.78 -1.98
N ARG A 365 10.16 9.72 -2.87
CA ARG A 365 9.37 10.91 -2.58
C ARG A 365 8.41 11.17 -3.73
N TYR A 366 7.13 11.32 -3.39
CA TYR A 366 6.13 11.88 -4.29
C TYR A 366 6.17 13.40 -4.26
N GLY A 367 5.90 14.05 -5.38
CA GLY A 367 6.02 15.50 -5.51
C GLY A 367 7.43 15.97 -5.13
N ALA A 368 8.45 15.29 -5.65
CA ALA A 368 9.84 15.64 -5.44
C ALA A 368 10.09 17.08 -5.89
N GLU A 369 10.60 17.90 -4.98
CA GLU A 369 10.93 19.31 -5.25
C GLU A 369 12.22 19.36 -6.08
N PRO A 370 12.35 20.31 -7.03
CA PRO A 370 13.61 20.56 -7.70
C PRO A 370 14.71 20.94 -6.70
N GLY A 371 15.93 20.51 -6.94
CA GLY A 371 17.11 20.82 -6.13
C GLY A 371 18.08 19.65 -5.99
N ASP A 372 19.00 19.80 -5.05
CA ASP A 372 20.07 18.85 -4.79
C ASP A 372 19.69 17.85 -3.70
N TYR A 373 19.45 16.61 -4.10
CA TYR A 373 19.27 15.49 -3.16
C TYR A 373 20.62 14.91 -2.79
N ARG A 374 20.86 14.72 -1.50
CA ARG A 374 22.09 14.07 -1.01
C ARG A 374 21.82 12.60 -0.77
N ILE A 375 22.58 11.74 -1.42
CA ILE A 375 22.49 10.28 -1.28
C ILE A 375 23.75 9.78 -0.59
N VAL A 376 23.58 8.96 0.43
CA VAL A 376 24.69 8.38 1.20
C VAL A 376 24.53 6.87 1.18
N VAL A 377 25.56 6.19 0.71
CA VAL A 377 25.65 4.72 0.75
C VAL A 377 26.75 4.34 1.71
N THR A 378 26.50 3.33 2.53
CA THR A 378 27.44 2.87 3.56
C THR A 378 27.46 1.35 3.60
N ALA A 379 28.54 0.74 4.08
CA ALA A 379 28.62 -0.72 4.23
C ALA A 379 29.24 -1.14 5.56
N ALA A 380 28.69 -2.19 6.16
CA ALA A 380 29.26 -2.79 7.38
C ALA A 380 30.38 -3.79 7.09
N LYS A 381 30.47 -4.25 5.85
CA LYS A 381 31.44 -5.22 5.34
C LYS A 381 31.74 -4.88 3.88
N ASP A 382 32.92 -5.24 3.41
CA ASP A 382 33.32 -5.10 2.02
C ASP A 382 32.24 -5.68 1.09
N THR A 383 31.68 -4.85 0.22
CA THR A 383 30.53 -5.23 -0.59
C THR A 383 30.45 -4.47 -1.91
N PRO A 384 30.12 -5.15 -3.02
CA PRO A 384 29.69 -4.44 -4.21
C PRO A 384 28.33 -3.75 -3.96
N TYR A 385 28.04 -2.72 -4.74
CA TYR A 385 26.72 -2.12 -4.81
C TYR A 385 26.38 -1.64 -6.22
N THR A 386 25.08 -1.60 -6.52
CA THR A 386 24.50 -0.85 -7.64
C THR A 386 23.53 0.17 -7.06
N LEU A 387 23.77 1.46 -7.33
CA LEU A 387 22.90 2.57 -6.95
C LEU A 387 22.13 3.04 -8.17
N ASP A 388 20.80 2.94 -8.13
CA ASP A 388 19.89 3.37 -9.17
C ASP A 388 19.12 4.61 -8.67
N VAL A 389 19.15 5.71 -9.42
CA VAL A 389 18.46 6.97 -9.10
C VAL A 389 17.55 7.33 -10.25
N ARG A 390 16.24 7.41 -9.97
CA ARG A 390 15.20 7.76 -10.95
C ARG A 390 14.34 8.89 -10.43
N SER A 391 14.11 9.89 -11.25
CA SER A 391 13.14 10.96 -11.02
C SER A 391 12.38 11.22 -12.31
N ALA A 392 11.06 11.18 -12.26
CA ALA A 392 10.22 11.43 -13.43
C ALA A 392 8.88 12.03 -13.03
N GLY A 393 8.38 12.94 -13.87
CA GLY A 393 7.03 13.49 -13.78
C GLY A 393 6.12 12.93 -14.86
N LEU A 394 4.88 13.41 -14.87
CA LEU A 394 3.95 13.12 -15.97
C LEU A 394 4.42 13.75 -17.29
N ASP A 395 5.20 14.83 -17.21
CA ASP A 395 5.66 15.61 -18.37
C ASP A 395 6.99 15.12 -18.95
N GLY A 396 7.66 14.17 -18.29
CA GLY A 396 8.95 13.68 -18.75
C GLY A 396 9.84 13.08 -17.67
N GLU A 397 10.93 12.46 -18.12
CA GLU A 397 12.04 12.04 -17.28
C GLU A 397 12.83 13.26 -16.80
N LEU A 398 13.13 13.32 -15.49
CA LEU A 398 14.00 14.34 -14.91
C LEU A 398 15.42 13.81 -14.69
N LEU A 399 15.54 12.55 -14.25
CA LEU A 399 16.80 11.87 -13.98
C LEU A 399 16.60 10.35 -14.10
N SER A 400 17.48 9.64 -14.80
CA SER A 400 17.52 8.18 -14.79
C SER A 400 18.96 7.72 -14.95
N THR A 401 19.55 7.24 -13.86
CA THR A 401 20.97 6.86 -13.85
C THR A 401 21.24 5.72 -12.90
N SER A 402 22.28 4.96 -13.20
CA SER A 402 22.74 3.83 -12.40
C SER A 402 24.24 3.89 -12.25
N ARG A 403 24.74 3.57 -11.05
CA ARG A 403 26.15 3.60 -10.71
C ARG A 403 26.54 2.36 -9.93
N GLU A 404 27.49 1.62 -10.46
CA GLU A 404 28.10 0.49 -9.78
C GLU A 404 29.34 0.94 -9.01
N GLY A 405 29.64 0.21 -7.94
CA GLY A 405 30.83 0.44 -7.14
C GLY A 405 31.08 -0.63 -6.10
N HIS A 406 32.05 -0.36 -5.25
CA HIS A 406 32.43 -1.19 -4.11
C HIS A 406 32.54 -0.30 -2.87
N LEU A 407 32.14 -0.80 -1.71
CA LEU A 407 32.32 -0.13 -0.42
C LEU A 407 33.13 -1.05 0.47
N ASP A 408 34.22 -0.53 1.02
CA ASP A 408 34.97 -1.19 2.08
C ASP A 408 34.18 -1.14 3.40
N ALA A 409 34.52 -2.03 4.33
CA ALA A 409 33.89 -2.08 5.64
C ALA A 409 34.07 -0.77 6.42
N GLY A 410 32.96 -0.11 6.76
CA GLY A 410 32.95 1.17 7.49
C GLY A 410 33.11 2.41 6.59
N GLU A 411 33.17 2.22 5.27
CA GLU A 411 33.22 3.30 4.30
C GLU A 411 31.82 3.91 4.07
N ALA A 412 31.81 5.21 3.76
CA ALA A 412 30.66 5.92 3.24
C ALA A 412 31.01 6.63 1.92
N ARG A 413 30.11 6.54 0.95
CA ARG A 413 30.16 7.34 -0.28
C ARG A 413 28.97 8.26 -0.36
N THR A 414 29.22 9.50 -0.76
CA THR A 414 28.18 10.52 -0.90
C THR A 414 28.03 10.90 -2.37
N PHE A 415 26.78 10.95 -2.82
CA PHE A 415 26.38 11.42 -4.12
C PHE A 415 25.44 12.62 -3.99
N ARG A 416 25.46 13.47 -5.02
CA ARG A 416 24.47 14.52 -5.24
C ARG A 416 23.66 14.15 -6.47
N ALA A 417 22.36 14.02 -6.31
CA ALA A 417 21.41 13.95 -7.41
C ALA A 417 20.75 15.32 -7.58
N SER A 418 21.11 16.04 -8.63
CA SER A 418 20.53 17.34 -8.96
C SER A 418 19.32 17.12 -9.85
N ILE A 419 18.15 17.61 -9.42
CA ILE A 419 16.89 17.50 -10.14
C ILE A 419 16.41 18.91 -10.46
N SER A 420 16.38 19.27 -11.74
CA SER A 420 15.97 20.59 -12.20
C SER A 420 14.83 20.43 -13.22
N ASP A 421 15.09 20.78 -14.47
CA ASP A 421 14.16 20.66 -15.58
C ASP A 421 14.22 19.23 -16.19
N PRO A 422 13.19 18.82 -16.95
CA PRO A 422 13.20 17.53 -17.62
C PRO A 422 14.45 17.32 -18.50
N GLY A 423 15.13 16.19 -18.31
CA GLY A 423 16.34 15.81 -19.03
C GLY A 423 17.65 16.40 -18.50
N ASP A 424 17.61 17.36 -17.57
CA ASP A 424 18.80 18.07 -17.07
C ASP A 424 19.35 17.51 -15.74
N GLY A 425 18.75 16.44 -15.22
CA GLY A 425 19.19 15.84 -13.96
C GLY A 425 20.56 15.16 -14.07
N GLU A 426 21.37 15.29 -13.03
CA GLU A 426 22.70 14.67 -12.95
C GLU A 426 22.91 13.94 -11.61
N LEU A 427 23.69 12.85 -11.63
CA LEU A 427 24.24 12.21 -10.43
C LEU A 427 25.77 12.34 -10.40
N SER A 428 26.28 13.11 -9.45
CA SER A 428 27.72 13.29 -9.24
C SER A 428 28.16 12.70 -7.90
N ALA A 429 29.38 12.12 -7.88
CA ALA A 429 30.02 11.72 -6.63
C ALA A 429 30.59 12.98 -5.97
N THR A 430 30.30 13.18 -4.68
CA THR A 430 30.72 14.40 -3.95
C THR A 430 31.72 14.11 -2.84
N GLY A 431 31.90 12.85 -2.47
CA GLY A 431 32.92 12.46 -1.49
C GLY A 431 32.94 10.96 -1.23
N GLU A 432 34.08 10.50 -0.74
CA GLU A 432 34.38 9.13 -0.32
C GLU A 432 35.24 9.22 0.93
N GLY A 433 34.95 8.41 1.94
CA GLY A 433 35.73 8.39 3.17
C GLY A 433 35.11 7.59 4.31
N PRO A 434 35.78 7.56 5.47
CA PRO A 434 35.26 6.96 6.69
C PRO A 434 33.91 7.56 7.09
N LEU A 435 33.03 6.74 7.67
CA LEU A 435 31.75 7.18 8.27
C LEU A 435 31.90 8.34 9.27
N ASP A 436 33.03 8.41 9.98
CA ASP A 436 33.29 9.41 11.02
C ASP A 436 33.58 10.81 10.46
N ASP A 437 33.92 10.91 9.16
CA ASP A 437 34.19 12.18 8.48
C ASP A 437 32.91 12.83 7.92
N LEU A 438 31.76 12.15 8.08
CA LEU A 438 30.48 12.69 7.64
C LEU A 438 30.02 13.82 8.56
N GLY A 439 29.62 14.95 7.94
CA GLY A 439 29.05 16.07 8.68
C GLY A 439 27.81 15.70 9.52
N PRO A 440 27.50 16.47 10.57
CA PRO A 440 26.46 16.13 11.55
C PRO A 440 25.06 15.93 10.94
N SER A 441 24.71 16.66 9.88
CA SER A 441 23.44 16.47 9.16
C SER A 441 23.36 15.12 8.45
N THR A 442 24.48 14.63 7.91
CA THR A 442 24.58 13.32 7.27
C THR A 442 24.47 12.18 8.29
N LEU A 443 25.10 12.34 9.47
CA LEU A 443 24.97 11.39 10.57
C LEU A 443 23.52 11.29 11.08
N ALA A 444 22.81 12.42 11.22
CA ALA A 444 21.40 12.42 11.59
C ALA A 444 20.52 11.68 10.55
N ALA A 445 20.82 11.86 9.25
CA ALA A 445 20.15 11.16 8.15
C ALA A 445 20.41 9.64 8.17
N LEU A 446 21.62 9.22 8.53
CA LEU A 446 21.98 7.81 8.69
C LEU A 446 21.22 7.17 9.85
N VAL A 447 21.08 7.86 10.97
CA VAL A 447 20.28 7.40 12.13
C VAL A 447 18.79 7.29 11.77
N GLY A 448 18.25 8.24 11.00
CA GLY A 448 16.85 8.19 10.56
C GLY A 448 16.56 7.13 9.49
N GLY A 449 17.54 6.87 8.60
CA GLY A 449 17.43 5.95 7.47
C GLY A 449 17.72 4.49 7.80
N ALA A 450 18.70 4.21 8.66
CA ALA A 450 19.15 2.86 8.99
C ALA A 450 18.60 2.42 10.35
N ALA A 451 17.36 1.92 10.37
CA ALA A 451 16.77 1.37 11.60
C ALA A 451 17.44 0.05 12.06
N VAL A 452 18.21 -0.63 11.20
CA VAL A 452 18.80 -1.93 11.53
C VAL A 452 20.23 -1.99 10.95
N GLY A 453 21.25 -1.95 11.82
CA GLY A 453 22.63 -2.29 11.44
C GLY A 453 23.73 -1.32 11.89
N LEU A 454 23.48 0.00 11.90
CA LEU A 454 24.53 0.98 12.23
C LEU A 454 24.91 1.01 13.72
N GLY A 455 24.03 0.54 14.62
CA GLY A 455 24.39 0.41 16.04
C GLY A 455 25.64 -0.46 16.26
N GLY A 456 25.86 -1.46 15.41
CA GLY A 456 27.10 -2.25 15.42
C GLY A 456 28.30 -1.48 14.84
N ALA A 457 28.11 -0.80 13.69
CA ALA A 457 29.18 -0.09 12.99
C ALA A 457 29.70 1.14 13.74
N VAL A 458 28.80 1.99 14.26
CA VAL A 458 29.18 3.20 15.04
C VAL A 458 29.88 2.81 16.35
N THR A 459 29.44 1.72 16.99
CA THR A 459 30.07 1.23 18.24
C THR A 459 31.41 0.53 17.97
N ALA A 460 31.56 -0.16 16.84
CA ALA A 460 32.81 -0.79 16.41
C ALA A 460 33.87 0.25 16.00
N CYS A 461 33.50 1.30 15.28
CA CYS A 461 34.41 2.40 14.93
C CYS A 461 34.87 3.17 16.18
N ARG A 462 33.96 3.48 17.12
CA ARG A 462 34.33 4.09 18.41
C ARG A 462 35.30 3.26 19.24
N ARG A 463 35.28 1.93 19.14
CA ARG A 463 36.23 1.06 19.84
C ARG A 463 37.62 1.00 19.19
N ARG A 464 37.75 1.25 17.88
CA ARG A 464 39.06 1.27 17.20
C ARG A 464 39.84 2.55 17.44
N GLY A 465 39.18 3.70 17.64
CA GLY A 465 39.86 4.97 17.96
C GLY A 465 40.30 5.16 19.42
N GLY A 466 40.03 4.20 20.31
CA GLY A 466 40.28 4.31 21.75
C GLY A 466 41.56 3.63 22.25
N PHE A 467 42.38 3.08 21.37
CA PHE A 467 43.58 2.28 21.71
C PHE A 467 44.87 2.89 21.17
N GLU A 468 44.99 4.22 21.15
CA GLU A 468 46.28 4.92 21.02
C GLU A 468 46.27 6.15 21.94
N ARG A 469 46.61 5.96 23.22
CA ARG A 469 47.23 6.95 24.09
C ARG A 469 48.17 6.27 25.07
#